data_AF-A0A833AMD1-F1
#
_entry.id   AF-A0A833AMD1-F1
#
_cell.length_a   1.000
_cell.length_b   1.000
_cell.length_c   1.000
_cell.angle_alpha   90.00
_cell.angle_beta   90.00
_cell.angle_gamma   90.00
#
_symmetry.space_group_name_H-M   'P 1'
#
loop_
_entity.id
_entity.type
_entity.pdbx_description
1 polymer ?
#
loop_
_entity_poly.entity_id
_entity_poly.type
_entity_poly.pdbx_seq_one_letter_code
_entity_poly.pdbx_strand_id
1 'polypeptide(L)'
;IPRVNKQIIEAMKVNKGLIIFPEGTSSGGKDVLQFKPSLLDYPARNSFPISFATVHYKVGPQDPPAQWSVCYWNDMHFVSHFINMLKLSRIDATVQFGKETINSNNRKEIANQAWEKINAQFIPVYVENS
;
A
#
# COMPACT_ATOMS: atom_id res chain seq x y z
N ILE A 1 11.85 -14.29 -4.09
CA ILE A 1 10.63 -14.25 -4.93
C ILE A 1 9.81 -15.55 -4.87
N PRO A 2 10.38 -16.78 -4.91
CA PRO A 2 9.58 -18.03 -4.90
C PRO A 2 8.72 -18.23 -3.63
N ARG A 3 9.24 -17.82 -2.47
CA ARG A 3 8.55 -18.01 -1.17
C ARG A 3 7.25 -17.22 -1.05
N VAL A 4 7.22 -15.97 -1.51
CA VAL A 4 6.05 -15.08 -1.40
C VAL A 4 4.90 -15.60 -2.27
N ASN A 5 5.18 -16.04 -3.50
CA ASN A 5 4.15 -16.61 -4.37
C ASN A 5 3.54 -17.90 -3.78
N LYS A 6 4.34 -18.72 -3.09
CA LYS A 6 3.82 -19.89 -2.38
C LYS A 6 2.87 -19.50 -1.24
N GLN A 7 3.20 -18.46 -0.46
CA GLN A 7 2.33 -17.96 0.62
C GLN A 7 1.00 -17.40 0.10
N ILE A 8 1.04 -16.69 -1.03
CA ILE A 8 -0.15 -16.17 -1.73
C ILE A 8 -1.08 -17.32 -2.12
N ILE A 9 -0.55 -18.37 -2.75
CA ILE A 9 -1.33 -19.54 -3.17
C ILE A 9 -1.99 -20.23 -1.97
N GLU A 10 -1.23 -20.47 -0.90
CA GLU A 10 -1.76 -21.15 0.30
C GLU A 10 -2.83 -20.31 1.01
N ALA A 11 -2.67 -18.98 1.08
CA ALA A 11 -3.67 -18.10 1.69
C ALA A 11 -5.00 -18.11 0.91
N MET A 12 -4.93 -18.08 -0.42
CA MET A 12 -6.10 -18.07 -1.30
C MET A 12 -6.87 -19.39 -1.29
N LYS A 13 -6.20 -20.53 -1.08
CA LYS A 13 -6.85 -21.85 -0.91
C LYS A 13 -7.81 -21.90 0.30
N VAL A 14 -7.65 -21.01 1.27
CA VAL A 14 -8.43 -21.01 2.53
C VAL A 14 -9.63 -20.03 2.44
N ASN A 15 -9.96 -19.54 1.24
CA ASN A 15 -11.01 -18.53 1.01
C ASN A 15 -10.84 -17.26 1.88
N LYS A 16 -9.59 -16.95 2.26
CA LYS A 16 -9.23 -15.75 2.99
C LYS A 16 -8.86 -14.66 1.98
N GLY A 17 -9.42 -13.46 2.17
CA GLY A 17 -9.03 -12.29 1.39
C GLY A 17 -7.54 -12.01 1.56
N LEU A 18 -6.86 -11.71 0.46
CA LEU A 18 -5.43 -11.44 0.42
C LEU A 18 -5.19 -9.95 0.17
N ILE A 19 -4.46 -9.30 1.07
CA ILE A 19 -3.97 -7.93 0.90
C ILE A 19 -2.49 -8.01 0.54
N ILE A 20 -2.11 -7.31 -0.53
CA ILE A 20 -0.71 -7.23 -1.00
C ILE A 20 -0.36 -5.75 -1.14
N PHE A 21 0.86 -5.39 -0.73
CA PHE A 21 1.49 -4.12 -1.06
C PHE A 21 2.44 -4.33 -2.25
N PRO A 22 2.00 -4.06 -3.49
CA PRO A 22 2.75 -4.47 -4.69
C PRO A 22 4.04 -3.68 -4.94
N GLU A 23 4.27 -2.58 -4.21
CA GLU A 23 5.53 -1.84 -4.15
C GLU A 23 6.67 -2.72 -3.57
N GLY A 24 6.32 -3.66 -2.69
CA GLY A 24 7.26 -4.59 -2.05
C GLY A 24 8.29 -3.91 -1.15
N THR A 25 7.98 -2.70 -0.68
CA THR A 25 8.66 -1.93 0.36
C THR A 25 7.65 -0.92 0.92
N SER A 26 7.96 -0.30 2.05
CA SER A 26 7.24 0.87 2.55
C SER A 26 7.85 2.16 1.98
N SER A 27 7.01 3.14 1.68
CA SER A 27 7.40 4.46 1.17
C SER A 27 6.98 5.56 2.14
N GLY A 28 7.57 6.76 2.01
CA GLY A 28 7.27 7.91 2.86
C GLY A 28 5.93 8.59 2.59
N GLY A 29 5.06 7.99 1.76
CA GLY A 29 3.76 8.55 1.42
C GLY A 29 3.80 9.76 0.49
N LYS A 30 4.93 10.02 -0.18
CA LYS A 30 5.06 11.08 -1.19
C LYS A 30 4.43 10.67 -2.53
N ASP A 31 4.81 9.50 -3.02
CA ASP A 31 4.43 8.96 -4.33
C ASP A 31 4.17 7.45 -4.20
N VAL A 32 3.39 6.89 -5.12
CA VAL A 32 3.14 5.45 -5.23
C VAL A 32 4.22 4.81 -6.10
N LEU A 33 5.02 3.91 -5.54
CA LEU A 33 6.08 3.25 -6.31
C LEU A 33 5.50 2.31 -7.36
N GLN A 34 6.28 2.02 -8.40
CA GLN A 34 5.88 1.05 -9.42
C GLN A 34 5.62 -0.33 -8.82
N PHE A 35 4.55 -0.96 -9.29
CA PHE A 35 4.12 -2.26 -8.80
C PHE A 35 4.94 -3.39 -9.39
N LYS A 36 5.38 -4.33 -8.55
CA LYS A 36 6.13 -5.52 -8.97
C LYS A 36 5.17 -6.54 -9.59
N PRO A 37 5.19 -6.76 -10.92
CA PRO A 37 4.19 -7.63 -11.58
C PRO A 37 4.29 -9.10 -11.13
N SER A 38 5.43 -9.53 -10.58
CA SER A 38 5.64 -10.89 -10.08
C SER A 38 4.74 -11.25 -8.89
N LEU A 39 4.25 -10.25 -8.13
CA LEU A 39 3.30 -10.44 -7.02
C LEU A 39 1.85 -10.64 -7.50
N LEU A 40 1.57 -10.31 -8.77
CA LEU A 40 0.25 -10.37 -9.40
C LEU A 40 0.09 -11.59 -10.32
N ASP A 41 1.04 -12.52 -10.27
CA ASP A 41 1.05 -13.73 -11.11
C ASP A 41 -0.10 -14.68 -10.76
N TYR A 42 -0.43 -14.81 -9.47
CA TYR A 42 -1.54 -15.65 -9.01
C TYR A 42 -2.91 -15.15 -9.47
N PRO A 43 -3.30 -13.87 -9.23
CA PRO A 43 -4.59 -13.39 -9.69
C PRO A 43 -4.70 -13.38 -11.22
N ALA A 44 -3.60 -13.12 -11.95
CA ALA A 44 -3.58 -13.20 -13.41
C ALA A 44 -3.89 -14.63 -13.93
N ARG A 45 -3.25 -15.66 -13.36
CA ARG A 45 -3.42 -17.06 -13.80
C ARG A 45 -4.79 -17.65 -13.49
N ASN A 46 -5.47 -17.13 -12.47
CA ASN A 46 -6.74 -17.67 -11.99
C ASN A 46 -7.91 -16.70 -12.25
N SER A 47 -7.68 -15.62 -13.01
CA SER A 47 -8.68 -14.60 -13.35
C SER A 47 -9.42 -14.03 -12.12
N PHE A 48 -8.71 -13.87 -11.00
CA PHE A 48 -9.29 -13.29 -9.79
C PHE A 48 -9.50 -11.78 -9.97
N PRO A 49 -10.70 -11.26 -9.66
CA PRO A 49 -10.92 -9.82 -9.62
C PRO A 49 -10.12 -9.20 -8.47
N ILE A 50 -9.40 -8.12 -8.76
CA ILE A 50 -8.58 -7.40 -7.78
C ILE A 50 -9.29 -6.11 -7.40
N SER A 51 -9.56 -5.94 -6.11
CA SER A 51 -9.93 -4.65 -5.53
C SER A 51 -8.68 -3.88 -5.13
N PHE A 52 -8.73 -2.56 -5.17
CA PHE A 52 -7.62 -1.69 -4.75
C PHE A 52 -8.11 -0.64 -3.78
N ALA A 53 -7.20 -0.14 -2.94
CA ALA A 53 -7.47 0.93 -1.99
C ALA A 53 -6.23 1.78 -1.77
N THR A 54 -6.44 3.06 -1.44
CA THR A 54 -5.41 3.99 -0.97
C THR A 54 -5.60 4.26 0.51
N VAL A 55 -4.49 4.51 1.21
CA VAL A 55 -4.48 4.91 2.62
C VAL A 55 -3.75 6.23 2.72
N HIS A 56 -4.39 7.21 3.38
CA HIS A 56 -3.84 8.51 3.67
C HIS A 56 -3.81 8.74 5.17
N TYR A 57 -2.75 9.40 5.66
CA TYR A 57 -2.58 9.73 7.07
C TYR A 57 -2.46 11.24 7.25
N LYS A 58 -3.12 11.73 8.30
CA LYS A 58 -2.97 13.10 8.80
C LYS A 58 -2.72 13.05 10.31
N VAL A 59 -1.96 14.02 10.81
CA VAL A 59 -1.63 14.17 12.23
C VAL A 59 -2.16 15.49 12.77
N GLY A 60 -2.13 15.67 14.09
CA GLY A 60 -2.49 16.94 14.72
C GLY A 60 -1.64 18.12 14.20
N PRO A 61 -2.15 19.38 14.23
CA PRO A 61 -1.41 20.53 13.70
C PRO A 61 -0.06 20.82 14.38
N GLN A 62 0.13 20.32 15.61
CA GLN A 62 1.35 20.48 16.41
C GLN A 62 2.22 19.21 16.42
N ASP A 63 1.77 18.15 15.76
CA ASP A 63 2.50 16.89 15.68
C ASP A 63 3.51 16.91 14.52
N PRO A 64 4.63 16.17 14.61
CA PRO A 64 5.56 16.04 13.50
C PRO A 64 4.86 15.45 12.27
N PRO A 65 5.21 15.89 11.04
CA PRO A 65 4.55 15.47 9.81
C PRO A 65 4.40 13.95 9.69
N ALA A 66 3.23 13.50 9.22
CA ALA A 66 2.87 12.08 9.13
C ALA A 66 3.88 11.24 8.31
N GLN A 67 4.57 11.84 7.33
CA GLN A 67 5.66 11.20 6.59
C GLN A 67 6.79 10.70 7.52
N TRP A 68 7.05 11.35 8.65
CA TRP A 68 8.13 11.02 9.58
C TRP A 68 7.63 10.34 10.85
N SER A 69 6.36 10.58 11.22
CA SER A 69 5.80 10.14 12.49
C SER A 69 4.85 8.95 12.39
N VAL A 70 4.28 8.70 11.20
CA VAL A 70 3.34 7.61 10.95
C VAL A 70 3.87 6.64 9.90
N CYS A 71 4.32 7.14 8.74
CA CYS A 71 4.91 6.30 7.69
C CYS A 71 6.19 5.64 8.19
N TYR A 72 6.27 4.31 8.12
CA TYR A 72 7.47 3.54 8.45
C TYR A 72 8.24 3.21 7.19
N TRP A 73 9.30 3.95 6.89
CA TRP A 73 10.10 3.80 5.66
C TRP A 73 11.56 4.16 5.93
N ASN A 74 12.46 3.85 4.98
CA ASN A 74 13.91 4.05 5.14
C ASN A 74 14.53 3.18 6.27
N ASP A 75 15.73 3.55 6.75
CA ASP A 75 16.46 2.88 7.84
C ASP A 75 15.87 3.16 9.25
N MET A 76 14.56 3.41 9.36
CA MET A 76 13.91 3.66 10.64
C MET A 76 13.96 2.43 11.55
N HIS A 77 14.42 2.61 12.79
CA HIS A 77 14.33 1.56 13.80
C HIS A 77 12.89 1.44 14.30
N PHE A 78 12.29 0.25 14.15
CA PHE A 78 10.88 -0.01 14.49
C PHE A 78 10.47 0.47 15.88
N VAL A 79 11.25 0.16 16.92
CA VAL A 79 10.88 0.45 18.31
C VAL A 79 10.84 1.95 18.57
N SER A 80 11.85 2.70 18.13
CA SER A 80 11.90 4.15 18.33
C SER A 80 10.82 4.86 17.52
N HIS A 81 10.58 4.41 16.28
CA HIS A 81 9.49 4.92 15.45
C HIS A 81 8.14 4.71 16.11
N PHE A 82 7.86 3.49 16.59
CA PHE A 82 6.60 3.15 17.23
C PHE A 82 6.36 3.98 18.50
N ILE A 83 7.36 4.15 19.36
CA ILE A 83 7.25 4.99 20.56
C ILE A 83 6.97 6.45 20.20
N ASN A 84 7.60 6.98 19.14
CA ASN A 84 7.35 8.35 18.70
C ASN A 84 5.95 8.52 18.10
N MET A 85 5.45 7.52 17.36
CA MET A 85 4.08 7.50 16.85
C MET A 85 3.05 7.53 17.99
N LEU A 86 3.30 6.82 19.10
CA LEU A 86 2.42 6.83 20.27
C LEU A 86 2.37 8.16 21.03
N LYS A 87 3.33 9.06 20.79
CA LYS A 87 3.35 10.41 21.39
C LYS A 87 2.52 11.43 20.62
N LEU A 88 2.06 11.09 19.42
CA LEU A 88 1.25 11.97 18.59
C LEU A 88 -0.09 12.25 19.28
N SER A 89 -0.51 13.51 19.24
CA SER A 89 -1.79 13.91 19.83
C SER A 89 -2.99 13.27 19.13
N ARG A 90 -2.87 13.06 17.82
CA ARG A 90 -3.93 12.47 16.98
C ARG A 90 -3.35 11.90 15.68
N ILE A 91 -3.91 10.79 15.24
CA ILE A 91 -3.68 10.23 13.90
C ILE A 91 -5.04 10.00 13.25
N ASP A 92 -5.27 10.66 12.12
CA ASP A 92 -6.42 10.42 11.24
C ASP A 92 -5.97 9.55 10.07
N ALA A 93 -6.57 8.37 9.92
CA ALA A 93 -6.33 7.47 8.80
C ALA A 93 -7.57 7.38 7.91
N THR A 94 -7.42 7.70 6.63
CA THR A 94 -8.48 7.60 5.63
C THR A 94 -8.15 6.47 4.66
N VAL A 95 -9.06 5.51 4.54
CA VAL A 95 -8.96 4.42 3.55
C VAL A 95 -9.99 4.66 2.46
N GLN A 96 -9.53 4.77 1.21
CA GLN A 96 -10.40 4.96 0.05
C GLN A 96 -10.35 3.72 -0.85
N PHE A 97 -11.47 3.04 -0.99
CA PHE A 97 -11.61 1.88 -1.87
C PHE A 97 -11.94 2.33 -3.30
N GLY A 98 -11.30 1.68 -4.27
CA GLY A 98 -11.67 1.79 -5.67
C GLY A 98 -13.06 1.23 -5.92
N LYS A 99 -13.80 1.85 -6.84
CA LYS A 99 -15.17 1.41 -7.21
C LYS A 99 -15.18 0.22 -8.17
N GLU A 100 -14.10 0.04 -8.91
CA GLU A 100 -13.98 -0.98 -9.95
C GLU A 100 -12.99 -2.06 -9.55
N THR A 101 -13.21 -3.26 -10.05
CA THR A 101 -12.23 -4.34 -9.96
C THR A 101 -11.34 -4.38 -11.19
N ILE A 102 -10.09 -4.79 -11.00
CA ILE A 102 -9.13 -5.01 -12.08
C ILE A 102 -9.09 -6.51 -12.37
N ASN A 103 -9.21 -6.89 -13.64
CA ASN A 103 -9.09 -8.28 -14.08
C ASN A 103 -8.37 -8.32 -15.43
N SER A 104 -7.31 -9.13 -15.51
CA SER A 104 -6.58 -9.46 -16.74
C SER A 104 -5.86 -10.79 -16.53
N ASN A 105 -5.57 -11.52 -17.60
CA ASN A 105 -4.73 -12.71 -17.57
C ASN A 105 -3.21 -12.37 -17.64
N ASN A 106 -2.87 -11.09 -17.75
CA ASN A 106 -1.50 -10.61 -17.87
C ASN A 106 -1.12 -9.78 -16.64
N ARG A 107 -0.22 -10.34 -15.81
CA ARG A 107 0.26 -9.69 -14.58
C ARG A 107 0.85 -8.29 -14.77
N LYS A 108 1.41 -7.98 -15.96
CA LYS A 108 1.95 -6.65 -16.25
C LYS A 108 0.83 -5.63 -16.48
N GLU A 109 -0.23 -6.04 -17.18
CA GLU A 109 -1.42 -5.20 -17.36
C GLU A 109 -2.11 -4.92 -16.03
N ILE A 110 -2.25 -5.95 -15.19
CA ILE A 110 -2.76 -5.77 -13.83
C ILE A 110 -1.92 -4.74 -13.06
N ALA A 111 -0.59 -4.87 -13.08
CA ALA A 111 0.30 -3.97 -12.36
C ALA A 111 0.14 -2.52 -12.84
N ASN A 112 0.10 -2.30 -14.15
CA ASN A 112 -0.06 -0.98 -14.74
C ASN A 112 -1.43 -0.38 -14.43
N GLN A 113 -2.52 -1.11 -14.67
CA GLN A 113 -3.87 -0.63 -14.38
C GLN A 113 -4.06 -0.33 -12.89
N ALA A 114 -3.53 -1.18 -12.01
CA ALA A 114 -3.61 -0.97 -10.58
C ALA A 114 -2.82 0.26 -10.15
N TRP A 115 -1.62 0.45 -10.71
CA TRP A 115 -0.80 1.62 -10.43
C TRP A 115 -1.48 2.91 -10.92
N GLU A 116 -2.02 2.94 -12.14
CA GLU A 116 -2.76 4.08 -12.69
C GLU A 116 -3.97 4.44 -11.83
N LYS A 117 -4.81 3.45 -11.52
CA LYS A 117 -6.03 3.67 -10.71
C LYS A 117 -5.72 4.09 -9.28
N ILE A 118 -4.68 3.52 -8.66
CA ILE A 118 -4.25 3.91 -7.32
C ILE A 118 -3.71 5.34 -7.33
N ASN A 119 -2.87 5.72 -8.30
CA ASN A 119 -2.35 7.08 -8.42
C ASN A 119 -3.45 8.12 -8.61
N ALA A 120 -4.49 7.79 -9.39
CA ALA A 120 -5.62 8.69 -9.62
C ALA A 120 -6.42 9.05 -8.35
N GLN A 121 -6.35 8.25 -7.29
CA GLN A 121 -7.01 8.49 -6.01
C GLN A 121 -6.01 8.60 -4.83
N PHE A 122 -4.72 8.67 -5.13
CA PHE A 122 -3.70 8.76 -4.10
C PHE A 122 -3.59 10.20 -3.59
N ILE A 123 -3.64 10.35 -2.27
CA ILE A 123 -3.44 11.64 -1.61
C ILE A 123 -2.11 11.55 -0.85
N PRO A 124 -1.06 12.26 -1.30
CA PRO A 124 0.22 12.30 -0.60
C PRO A 124 0.07 12.74 0.86
N VAL A 125 0.94 12.21 1.70
CA VAL A 125 1.05 12.55 3.13
C VAL A 125 1.96 13.77 3.35
N TYR A 126 2.59 14.25 2.27
CA TYR A 126 3.48 15.40 2.28
C TYR A 126 2.70 16.73 2.35
N VAL A 127 3.10 17.60 3.26
CA VAL A 127 2.72 19.02 3.28
C VAL A 127 3.96 19.81 2.90
N GLU A 128 3.92 20.50 1.77
CA GLU A 128 4.98 21.42 1.38
C GLU A 128 4.89 22.62 2.34
N ASN A 129 5.88 22.79 3.21
CA ASN A 129 5.99 23.99 4.03
C ASN A 129 6.20 25.18 3.08
N SER A 130 5.15 25.97 2.87
CA SER A 130 5.25 27.31 2.28
C SER A 130 5.79 28.31 3.29
#